data_AF-A0A258EQ14-F1
#
_entry.id   AF-A0A258EQ14-F1
#
_cell.length_a   1.000
_cell.length_b   1.000
_cell.length_c   1.000
_cell.angle_alpha   90.00
_cell.angle_beta   90.00
_cell.angle_gamma   90.00
#
_symmetry.space_group_name_H-M   'P 1'
#
loop_
_entity.id
_entity.type
_entity.pdbx_description
1 polymer ?
#
loop_
_entity_poly.entity_id
_entity_poly.type
_entity_poly.pdbx_seq_one_letter_code
_entity_poly.pdbx_strand_id
1 'polypeptide(L)' 'VDAWASLMGNGVNKYTTSVQLERDILYVRLSSSVLREELSYGTEKIINLLNEALGKPLIKKLVLR' A
#
# COMPACT_ATOMS: atom_id res chain seq x y z
N VAL A 1 -7.91 7.31 2.00
CA VAL A 1 -6.66 6.85 2.66
C VAL A 1 -6.93 5.60 3.50
N ASP A 2 -8.19 5.33 3.83
CA ASP A 2 -8.61 4.27 4.76
C ASP A 2 -8.49 2.84 4.23
N ALA A 3 -8.57 2.61 2.91
CA ALA A 3 -8.45 1.27 2.34
C ALA A 3 -7.09 0.61 2.66
N TRP A 4 -5.99 1.37 2.56
CA TRP A 4 -4.66 0.90 2.97
C TRP A 4 -4.61 0.60 4.47
N ALA A 5 -5.12 1.54 5.27
CA ALA A 5 -5.08 1.41 6.72
C ALA A 5 -5.89 0.20 7.22
N SER A 6 -7.06 -0.03 6.63
CA SER A 6 -7.92 -1.17 6.94
C SER A 6 -7.31 -2.50 6.48
N LEU A 7 -6.64 -2.52 5.32
CA LEU A 7 -6.06 -3.75 4.77
C LEU A 7 -4.81 -4.19 5.53
N MET A 8 -3.88 -3.26 5.77
CA MET A 8 -2.55 -3.59 6.29
C MET A 8 -2.53 -3.71 7.81
N GLY A 9 -3.54 -3.16 8.49
CA GLY A 9 -3.68 -3.22 9.93
C GLY A 9 -2.62 -2.42 10.69
N ASN A 10 -2.72 -2.48 12.02
CA ASN A 10 -1.97 -1.58 12.91
C ASN A 10 -0.45 -1.76 12.82
N GLY A 11 0.02 -2.97 12.49
CA GLY A 11 1.44 -3.30 12.38
C GLY A 11 2.15 -2.52 11.27
N VAL A 12 1.56 -2.44 10.08
CA VAL A 12 2.14 -1.71 8.94
C VAL A 12 1.82 -0.22 9.00
N ASN A 13 0.63 0.15 9.46
CA ASN A 13 0.23 1.55 9.60
C ASN A 13 1.14 2.33 10.55
N LYS A 14 1.62 1.69 11.61
CA LYS A 14 2.58 2.30 12.56
C LYS A 14 3.84 2.83 11.87
N TYR A 15 4.28 2.19 10.79
CA TYR A 15 5.46 2.59 10.04
C TYR A 15 5.13 3.32 8.74
N THR A 16 3.84 3.41 8.39
CA THR A 16 3.39 4.14 7.20
C THR A 16 3.36 5.63 7.51
N THR A 17 4.22 6.40 6.86
CA THR A 17 4.34 7.84 7.08
C THR A 17 3.48 8.65 6.12
N SER A 18 3.22 8.14 4.92
CA SER A 18 2.30 8.76 3.97
C SER A 18 1.76 7.75 2.97
N VAL A 19 0.51 7.92 2.55
CA VAL A 19 -0.13 7.15 1.47
C VAL A 19 -0.76 8.13 0.50
N GLN A 20 -0.35 8.08 -0.77
CA GLN A 20 -0.85 8.98 -1.81
C GLN A 20 -1.12 8.21 -3.09
N LEU A 21 -2.34 8.31 -3.61
CA LEU A 21 -2.70 7.77 -4.91
C LEU A 21 -2.56 8.89 -5.94
N GLU A 22 -1.66 8.71 -6.89
CA GLU A 22 -1.48 9.64 -8.00
C GLU A 22 -1.73 8.90 -9.31
N ARG A 23 -2.80 9.29 -10.01
CA ARG A 23 -3.32 8.59 -11.20
C ARG A 23 -3.65 7.13 -10.87
N ASP A 24 -2.79 6.21 -11.27
CA ASP A 24 -2.91 4.76 -11.09
C ASP A 24 -1.76 4.18 -10.24
N ILE A 25 -0.93 5.04 -9.64
CA ILE A 25 0.22 4.65 -8.82
C ILE A 25 -0.03 5.01 -7.37
N LEU A 26 -0.01 4.01 -6.49
CA LEU A 26 -0.05 4.22 -5.05
C LEU A 26 1.38 4.40 -4.52
N TYR A 27 1.66 5.57 -3.99
CA TYR A 27 2.91 5.89 -3.31
C TYR A 27 2.71 5.73 -1.80
N VAL A 28 3.49 4.83 -1.21
CA VAL A 28 3.50 4.60 0.24
C VAL A 28 4.90 4.88 0.75
N ARG A 29 5.02 5.78 1.72
CA ARG A 29 6.28 5.99 2.43
C ARG A 29 6.26 5.21 3.73
N LEU A 30 7.32 4.46 3.96
CA LEU A 30 7.52 3.66 5.16
C LEU A 30 8.77 4.16 5.88
N SER A 31 8.68 4.32 7.21
CA SER A 31 9.83 4.64 8.06
C SER A 31 10.75 3.44 8.29
N SER A 32 10.21 2.21 8.19
CA SER A 32 10.97 0.97 8.34
C SER A 32 11.41 0.42 6.98
N SER A 33 12.72 0.32 6.78
CA SER A 33 13.32 -0.30 5.60
C SER A 33 13.07 -1.80 5.53
N VAL A 34 13.02 -2.49 6.67
CA VAL A 34 12.74 -3.93 6.75
C VAL A 34 11.33 -4.23 6.27
N LEU A 35 10.33 -3.51 6.80
CA LEU A 35 8.94 -3.67 6.36
C LEU A 35 8.77 -3.28 4.89
N ARG A 36 9.49 -2.26 4.41
CA ARG A 36 9.48 -1.90 2.99
C ARG A 36 9.93 -3.07 2.13
N GLU A 37 11.00 -3.75 2.51
CA GLU A 37 11.54 -4.91 1.79
C GLU A 37 10.55 -6.07 1.83
N GLU A 38 10.02 -6.42 3.00
CA GLU A 38 9.02 -7.49 3.14
C GLU A 38 7.77 -7.22 2.29
N LEU A 39 7.26 -5.99 2.31
CA LEU A 39 6.11 -5.59 1.51
C LEU A 39 6.40 -5.55 0.02
N SER A 40 7.67 -5.34 -0.38
CA SER A 40 8.07 -5.32 -1.78
C SER A 40 7.84 -6.68 -2.47
N TYR A 41 8.01 -7.79 -1.74
CA TYR A 41 7.72 -9.13 -2.27
C TYR A 41 6.21 -9.40 -2.44
N GLY A 42 5.35 -8.60 -1.78
CA GLY A 42 3.90 -8.78 -1.77
C GLY A 42 3.13 -7.72 -2.55
N THR A 43 3.79 -6.83 -3.30
CA THR A 43 3.12 -5.65 -3.87
C THR A 43 1.96 -5.99 -4.80
N GLU A 44 2.09 -7.01 -5.65
CA GLU A 44 1.00 -7.40 -6.56
C GLU A 44 -0.25 -7.86 -5.81
N LYS A 45 -0.07 -8.68 -4.78
CA LYS A 45 -1.17 -9.15 -3.93
C LYS A 45 -1.86 -7.98 -3.23
N ILE A 46 -1.07 -7.03 -2.72
CA ILE A 46 -1.60 -5.83 -2.06
C ILE A 46 -2.41 -4.98 -3.05
N ILE A 47 -1.90 -4.77 -4.26
CA ILE A 47 -2.61 -4.04 -5.32
C ILE A 47 -3.96 -4.69 -5.62
N ASN A 48 -3.99 -6.02 -5.78
CA ASN A 48 -5.22 -6.76 -6.05
C ASN A 48 -6.23 -6.60 -4.91
N LEU A 49 -5.80 -6.83 -3.66
CA LEU A 49 -6.66 -6.69 -2.49
C LEU A 49 -7.19 -5.26 -2.31
N LEU A 50 -6.37 -4.25 -2.59
CA LEU A 50 -6.82 -2.86 -2.53
C LEU A 50 -7.85 -2.56 -3.60
N ASN A 51 -7.64 -3.02 -4.84
CA ASN A 51 -8.60 -2.85 -5.92
C ASN A 51 -9.93 -3.58 -5.65
N GLU A 52 -9.86 -4.78 -5.07
CA GLU A 52 -11.04 -5.53 -4.61
C GLU A 52 -11.79 -4.77 -3.51
N ALA A 53 -11.08 -4.28 -2.50
CA ALA A 53 -11.66 -3.48 -1.42
C ALA A 53 -12.28 -2.16 -1.92
N LEU A 54 -11.72 -1.58 -2.99
CA LEU A 54 -12.25 -0.38 -3.65
C LEU A 54 -13.34 -0.70 -4.68
N GLY A 55 -13.56 -1.98 -5.02
CA GLY A 55 -14.52 -2.44 -6.02
C GLY A 55 -14.20 -2.04 -7.47
N LYS A 56 -12.99 -1.49 -7.73
CA LYS A 56 -12.56 -1.01 -9.05
C LYS A 56 -11.03 -1.14 -9.20
N PRO A 57 -10.51 -1.47 -10.40
CA PRO A 57 -9.08 -1.56 -10.67
C PRO A 57 -8.44 -0.18 -10.85
N LEU A 58 -8.28 0.55 -9.74
CA LEU A 58 -7.73 1.91 -9.71
C LEU A 58 -6.21 1.93 -9.59
N ILE A 59 -5.64 1.00 -8.82
CA ILE A 59 -4.21 0.93 -8.54
C ILE A 59 -3.59 -0.07 -9.51
N LYS A 60 -2.64 0.38 -10.34
CA LYS A 60 -1.86 -0.48 -11.23
C LYS A 60 -0.44 -0.72 -10.75
N LYS A 61 0.08 0.19 -9.92
CA LYS A 61 1.45 0.09 -9.40
C LYS A 61 1.50 0.57 -7.96
N LEU A 62 2.28 -0.13 -7.15
CA LEU A 62 2.60 0.24 -5.78
C LEU A 62 4.08 0.63 -5.74
N VAL A 63 4.37 1.82 -5.22
CA VAL A 63 5.73 2.32 -5.04
C VAL A 63 5.96 2.55 -3.56
N LEU A 64 6.84 1.74 -2.99
CA LEU A 64 7.25 1.85 -1.59
C LEU A 64 8.51 2.73 -1.49
N ARG A 65 8.47 3.75 -0.64
CA ARG A 65 9.55 4.74 -0.43
C ARG A 65 9.96 4.86 1.03
#